data_AF-A0AA35RZ83-F1
#
_entry.id   AF-A0AA35RZ83-F1
#
_cell.length_a   1.000
_cell.length_b   1.000
_cell.length_c   1.000
_cell.angle_alpha   90.00
_cell.angle_beta   90.00
_cell.angle_gamma   90.00
#
_symmetry.space_group_name_H-M   'P 1'
#
loop_
_entity.id
_entity.type
_entity.pdbx_description
1 polymer ?
#
loop_
_entity_poly.entity_id
_entity_poly.type
_entity_poly.pdbx_seq_one_letter_code
_entity_poly.pdbx_strand_id
1 'polypeptide(L)'
;MPTRGWAESAQCPSAPYRLSNGAFPVVSYVAGPGEIAYFAQLAELFEACGARMPVVHPRFAVTIIEPKIRKVLDKLGLSLQDFARPYGELAGEVVREDVPETVRRHLEDDLRVG
;
A
#
# COMPACT_ATOMS: atom_id res chain seq x y z
N MET A 1 -38.60 27.63 8.81
CA MET A 1 -37.65 28.35 7.93
C MET A 1 -36.60 29.02 8.80
N PRO A 2 -35.33 28.54 8.82
CA PRO A 2 -34.20 29.36 9.18
C PRO A 2 -33.59 30.00 7.92
N THR A 3 -33.03 31.17 8.14
CA THR A 3 -32.61 32.19 7.19
C THR A 3 -31.37 31.80 6.37
N ARG A 4 -31.42 32.16 5.08
CA ARG A 4 -30.31 32.23 4.15
C ARG A 4 -29.11 32.92 4.81
N GLY A 5 -27.98 32.23 4.93
CA GLY A 5 -26.76 32.81 5.50
C GLY A 5 -25.52 31.91 5.38
N TRP A 6 -25.70 30.61 5.16
CA TRP A 6 -24.61 29.64 5.00
C TRP A 6 -24.37 29.17 3.55
N ALA A 7 -25.24 29.56 2.61
CA ALA A 7 -25.11 29.14 1.20
C ALA A 7 -24.14 30.03 0.39
N GLU A 8 -23.87 31.26 0.82
CA GLU A 8 -22.89 32.17 0.19
C GLU A 8 -21.46 31.99 0.72
N SER A 9 -21.27 31.20 1.79
CA SER A 9 -19.97 30.97 2.45
C SER A 9 -19.39 29.57 2.25
N ALA A 10 -20.02 28.71 1.44
CA ALA A 10 -19.38 27.52 0.87
C ALA A 10 -18.37 27.87 -0.24
N GLN A 11 -17.97 29.13 -0.34
CA GLN A 11 -16.70 29.51 -0.94
C GLN A 11 -15.60 28.83 -0.12
N CYS A 12 -15.03 27.74 -0.63
CA CYS A 12 -13.89 27.03 -0.04
C CYS A 12 -12.86 28.07 0.46
N PRO A 13 -12.77 28.34 1.78
CA PRO A 13 -12.10 29.53 2.27
C PRO A 13 -10.60 29.27 2.18
N SER A 14 -9.91 30.11 1.40
CA SER A 14 -8.49 30.05 1.08
C SER A 14 -8.07 28.86 0.20
N ALA A 15 -8.03 29.09 -1.12
CA ALA A 15 -7.30 28.24 -2.05
C ALA A 15 -6.02 28.95 -2.52
N PRO A 16 -4.96 29.07 -1.69
CA PRO A 16 -3.61 29.14 -2.26
C PRO A 16 -3.25 27.80 -2.93
N TYR A 17 -3.92 26.71 -2.55
CA TYR A 17 -3.92 25.44 -3.26
C TYR A 17 -5.13 25.40 -4.19
N ARG A 18 -4.96 25.86 -5.44
CA ARG A 18 -5.86 25.41 -6.51
C ARG A 18 -5.67 23.89 -6.54
N LEU A 19 -6.66 23.11 -6.09
CA LEU A 19 -6.75 21.68 -6.39
C LEU A 19 -6.36 21.56 -7.87
N SER A 20 -5.33 20.79 -8.22
CA SER A 20 -4.72 20.86 -9.56
C SER A 20 -5.77 20.70 -10.69
N ASN A 21 -6.87 20.00 -10.39
CA ASN A 21 -8.04 19.83 -11.24
C ASN A 21 -8.84 21.12 -11.56
N GLY A 22 -8.56 22.25 -10.91
CA GLY A 22 -9.20 23.53 -11.20
C GLY A 22 -8.54 24.31 -12.33
N ALA A 23 -7.30 23.97 -12.71
CA ALA A 23 -6.57 24.64 -13.80
C ALA A 23 -6.78 23.95 -15.16
N PHE A 24 -7.03 22.64 -15.16
CA PHE A 24 -7.22 21.83 -16.36
C PHE A 24 -8.31 20.78 -16.09
N PRO A 25 -9.13 20.43 -17.09
CA PRO A 25 -10.14 19.39 -16.93
C PRO A 25 -9.46 18.01 -16.73
N VAL A 26 -9.39 17.53 -15.49
CA VAL A 26 -8.88 16.18 -15.18
C VAL A 26 -10.03 15.18 -15.23
N VAL A 27 -9.99 14.34 -16.27
CA VAL A 27 -10.94 13.23 -16.44
C VAL A 27 -10.63 12.10 -15.46
N SER A 28 -9.34 11.86 -15.22
CA SER A 28 -8.85 10.71 -14.45
C SER A 28 -7.56 11.06 -13.70
N TYR A 29 -7.47 10.56 -12.46
CA TYR A 29 -6.29 10.67 -11.61
C TYR A 29 -5.68 9.28 -11.38
N VAL A 30 -4.40 9.12 -11.73
CA VAL A 30 -3.67 7.85 -11.57
C VAL A 30 -3.00 7.82 -10.20
N ALA A 31 -3.37 6.88 -9.34
CA ALA A 31 -2.98 6.85 -7.94
C ALA A 31 -2.47 5.48 -7.47
N GLY A 32 -1.55 5.50 -6.52
CA GLY A 32 -1.14 4.33 -5.74
C GLY A 32 -2.16 3.94 -4.67
N PRO A 33 -2.00 2.77 -4.01
CA PRO A 33 -2.96 2.27 -3.03
C PRO A 33 -3.21 3.24 -1.86
N GLY A 34 -2.17 3.93 -1.38
CA GLY A 34 -2.31 4.95 -0.32
C GLY A 34 -3.07 6.19 -0.78
N GLU A 35 -2.82 6.65 -2.01
CA GLU A 35 -3.52 7.79 -2.61
C GLU A 35 -4.99 7.45 -2.88
N ILE A 36 -5.29 6.23 -3.34
CA ILE A 36 -6.68 5.75 -3.50
C ILE A 36 -7.41 5.78 -2.16
N ALA A 37 -6.79 5.25 -1.10
CA ALA A 37 -7.38 5.25 0.25
C ALA A 37 -7.63 6.66 0.76
N TYR A 38 -6.70 7.58 0.53
CA TYR A 38 -6.87 9.00 0.88
C TYR A 38 -7.97 9.67 0.04
N PHE A 39 -8.00 9.45 -1.28
CA PHE A 39 -9.05 9.98 -2.15
C PHE A 39 -10.44 9.50 -1.77
N ALA A 40 -10.57 8.25 -1.31
CA ALA A 40 -11.84 7.73 -0.79
C ALA A 40 -12.34 8.51 0.44
N GLN A 41 -11.45 9.10 1.23
CA GLN A 41 -11.80 9.94 2.39
C GLN A 41 -12.20 11.37 1.98
N LEU A 42 -11.86 11.81 0.76
CA LEU A 42 -12.11 13.17 0.30
C LEU A 42 -13.48 13.36 -0.39
N ALA A 43 -14.30 12.31 -0.52
CA ALA A 43 -15.57 12.39 -1.24
C ALA A 43 -16.45 13.56 -0.75
N GLU A 44 -16.61 13.70 0.57
CA GLU A 44 -17.41 14.78 1.18
C GLU A 44 -16.80 16.17 0.95
N LEU A 45 -15.47 16.27 0.86
CA LEU A 45 -14.79 17.54 0.55
C LEU A 45 -15.08 17.97 -0.90
N PHE A 46 -15.06 17.04 -1.85
CA PHE A 46 -15.41 17.32 -3.24
C PHE A 46 -16.86 17.80 -3.35
N GLU A 47 -17.79 17.13 -2.66
CA GLU A 47 -19.20 17.55 -2.60
C GLU A 47 -19.36 18.95 -1.97
N ALA A 48 -18.72 19.21 -0.84
CA ALA A 48 -18.77 20.51 -0.16
C ALA A 48 -18.18 21.65 -1.01
N CYS A 49 -17.18 21.35 -1.84
CA CYS A 49 -16.59 22.31 -2.76
C CYS A 49 -17.33 22.43 -4.11
N GLY A 50 -18.45 21.71 -4.30
CA GLY A 50 -19.19 21.71 -5.57
C GLY A 50 -18.39 21.14 -6.75
N ALA A 51 -17.35 20.37 -6.47
CA ALA A 51 -16.45 19.80 -7.46
C ALA A 51 -16.76 18.32 -7.67
N ARG A 52 -16.68 17.85 -8.92
CA ARG A 52 -16.79 16.42 -9.19
C ARG A 52 -15.45 15.74 -8.91
N MET A 53 -15.49 14.68 -8.11
CA MET A 53 -14.32 13.82 -7.89
C MET A 53 -13.89 13.20 -9.24
N PRO A 54 -12.59 13.29 -9.61
CA PRO A 54 -12.10 12.64 -10.82
C PRO A 54 -12.15 11.12 -10.67
N VAL A 55 -12.18 10.39 -11.80
CA VAL A 55 -12.09 8.93 -11.74
C VAL A 55 -10.70 8.55 -11.23
N VAL A 56 -10.62 7.78 -10.15
CA VAL A 56 -9.35 7.33 -9.58
C VAL A 56 -8.96 6.00 -10.21
N HIS A 57 -7.85 5.98 -10.94
CA HIS A 57 -7.33 4.80 -11.60
C HIS A 57 -6.07 4.28 -10.89
N PRO A 58 -5.95 2.97 -10.63
CA PRO A 58 -4.75 2.42 -10.03
C PRO A 58 -3.55 2.57 -10.96
N ARG A 59 -2.44 3.07 -10.41
CA ARG A 59 -1.18 3.14 -11.14
C ARG A 59 -0.64 1.76 -11.45
N PHE A 60 0.07 1.64 -12.56
CA PHE A 60 0.80 0.43 -12.89
C PHE A 60 1.90 0.16 -11.85
N ALA A 61 1.96 -1.07 -11.35
CA ALA A 61 2.95 -1.52 -10.38
C ALA A 61 3.61 -2.80 -10.89
N VAL A 62 4.94 -2.80 -10.93
CA VAL A 62 5.75 -3.93 -11.39
C VAL A 62 6.96 -4.12 -10.51
N THR A 63 7.39 -5.38 -10.39
CA THR A 63 8.62 -5.77 -9.70
C THR A 63 9.58 -6.35 -10.74
N ILE A 64 10.74 -5.71 -10.91
CA ILE A 64 11.79 -6.19 -11.80
C ILE A 64 12.69 -7.12 -11.01
N ILE A 65 12.89 -8.35 -11.53
CA ILE A 65 13.75 -9.34 -10.89
C ILE A 65 14.96 -9.60 -11.77
N GLU A 66 16.13 -9.31 -11.23
CA GLU A 66 17.39 -9.59 -11.90
C GLU A 66 17.69 -11.10 -11.91
N PRO A 67 18.40 -11.62 -12.94
CA PRO A 67 18.71 -13.04 -13.03
C PRO A 67 19.45 -13.61 -11.80
N LYS A 68 20.32 -12.80 -11.17
CA LYS A 68 21.03 -13.20 -9.94
C LYS A 68 20.06 -13.39 -8.77
N ILE A 69 19.10 -12.48 -8.62
CA ILE A 69 18.07 -12.54 -7.58
C ILE A 69 17.17 -13.76 -7.83
N ARG A 70 16.75 -13.99 -9.09
CA ARG A 70 15.98 -15.19 -9.44
C ARG A 70 16.68 -16.48 -9.05
N LYS A 71 17.99 -16.61 -9.32
CA LYS A 71 18.77 -17.79 -8.88
C LYS A 71 18.78 -17.99 -7.37
N VAL A 72 18.76 -16.91 -6.58
CA VAL A 72 18.70 -17.00 -5.12
C VAL A 72 17.31 -17.44 -4.68
N LEU A 73 16.25 -16.84 -5.24
CA LEU A 73 14.87 -17.23 -4.96
C LEU A 73 14.62 -18.72 -5.28
N ASP A 74 15.09 -19.18 -6.45
CA ASP A 74 14.95 -20.58 -6.87
C ASP A 74 15.71 -21.53 -5.93
N LYS A 75 16.89 -21.12 -5.41
CA LYS A 75 17.65 -21.92 -4.42
C LYS A 75 16.95 -22.02 -3.07
N LEU A 76 16.26 -20.96 -2.66
CA LEU A 76 15.51 -20.90 -1.41
C LEU A 76 14.08 -21.44 -1.55
N GLY A 77 13.69 -21.91 -2.74
CA GLY A 77 12.32 -22.36 -3.01
C GLY A 77 11.26 -21.24 -2.90
N LEU A 78 11.66 -19.97 -2.95
CA LEU A 78 10.78 -18.83 -2.73
C LEU A 78 10.19 -18.29 -4.03
N SER A 79 8.92 -17.93 -3.97
CA SER A 79 8.20 -17.21 -5.02
C SER A 79 8.06 -15.72 -4.67
N LEU A 80 7.62 -14.90 -5.64
CA LEU A 80 7.33 -13.49 -5.37
C LEU A 80 6.11 -13.31 -4.46
N GLN A 81 5.19 -14.28 -4.46
CA GLN A 81 3.97 -14.20 -3.66
C GLN A 81 4.27 -14.34 -2.18
N ASP A 82 5.34 -15.04 -1.82
CA ASP A 82 5.75 -15.23 -0.44
C ASP A 82 6.07 -13.91 0.24
N PHE A 83 6.63 -12.93 -0.49
CA PHE A 83 6.93 -11.59 0.02
C PHE A 83 5.70 -10.74 0.39
N ALA A 84 4.48 -11.21 0.13
CA ALA A 84 3.28 -10.60 0.70
C ALA A 84 3.19 -10.81 2.22
N ARG A 85 3.89 -11.82 2.75
CA ARG A 85 3.93 -12.15 4.17
C ARG A 85 4.97 -11.30 4.91
N PRO A 86 4.82 -11.13 6.25
CA PRO A 86 5.82 -10.44 7.06
C PRO A 86 7.20 -11.09 6.96
N TYR A 87 8.24 -10.26 6.89
CA TYR A 87 9.63 -10.73 6.77
C TYR A 87 10.04 -11.75 7.83
N GLY A 88 9.63 -11.55 9.09
CA GLY A 88 10.01 -12.44 10.20
C GLY A 88 9.48 -13.87 10.04
N GLU A 89 8.28 -14.03 9.49
CA GLU A 89 7.69 -15.34 9.24
C GLU A 89 8.44 -16.08 8.13
N LEU A 90 8.69 -15.39 7.01
CA LEU A 90 9.41 -15.94 5.86
C LEU A 90 10.85 -16.30 6.22
N ALA A 91 11.58 -15.38 6.87
CA ALA A 91 12.96 -15.61 7.27
C ALA A 91 13.05 -16.78 8.25
N GLY A 92 12.10 -16.90 9.18
CA GLY A 92 12.05 -18.00 10.14
C GLY A 92 11.79 -19.37 9.50
N GLU A 93 11.03 -19.43 8.41
CA GLU A 93 10.81 -20.67 7.65
C GLU A 93 12.06 -21.10 6.87
N VAL A 94 12.65 -20.18 6.11
CA VAL A 94 13.87 -20.43 5.34
C VAL A 94 15.01 -20.90 6.25
N VAL A 95 15.18 -20.23 7.40
CA VAL A 95 16.22 -20.63 8.37
C VAL A 95 15.96 -22.04 8.91
N ARG A 96 14.71 -22.41 9.20
CA ARG A 96 14.33 -23.74 9.73
C ARG A 96 14.56 -24.88 8.74
N GLU A 97 14.47 -24.60 7.44
CA GLU A 97 14.77 -25.58 6.39
C GLU A 97 16.29 -25.77 6.20
N ASP A 98 17.08 -24.70 6.33
CA ASP A 98 18.54 -24.75 6.20
C ASP A 98 19.29 -25.11 7.50
N VAL A 99 18.60 -25.36 8.63
CA VAL A 99 19.27 -25.78 9.88
C VAL A 99 19.91 -27.17 9.70
N PRO A 100 21.24 -27.30 9.90
CA PRO A 100 21.91 -28.59 9.87
C PRO A 100 21.30 -29.54 10.92
N GLU A 101 21.10 -30.81 10.54
CA GLU A 101 20.55 -31.86 11.42
C GLU A 101 21.27 -31.96 12.78
N THR A 102 22.57 -31.67 12.82
CA THR A 102 23.35 -31.62 14.06
C THR A 102 22.82 -30.57 15.04
N VAL A 103 22.51 -29.37 14.56
CA VAL A 103 21.97 -28.27 15.36
C VAL A 103 20.52 -28.56 15.75
N ARG A 104 19.73 -29.14 14.83
CA ARG A 104 18.34 -29.54 15.07
C ARG A 104 18.26 -30.55 16.22
N ARG A 105 19.11 -31.57 16.19
CA ARG A 105 19.19 -32.60 17.24
C ARG A 105 19.57 -32.03 18.61
N HIS A 106 20.50 -31.08 18.66
CA HIS A 106 20.91 -30.48 19.95
C HIS A 106 19.81 -29.60 20.55
N LEU A 107 19.05 -28.89 19.72
CA LEU A 107 17.87 -28.13 20.16
C LEU A 107 16.77 -29.05 20.71
N GLU A 108 16.55 -30.21 20.09
CA GLU A 108 15.56 -31.20 20.56
C GLU A 108 16.01 -31.92 21.85
N ASP A 109 17.30 -32.20 21.99
CA ASP A 109 17.87 -32.79 23.20
C ASP A 109 17.77 -31.82 24.39
N ASP A 110 18.07 -30.53 24.21
CA ASP A 110 17.95 -29.50 25.27
C ASP A 110 16.49 -29.28 25.71
N LEU A 111 15.51 -29.46 24.81
CA LEU A 111 14.07 -29.34 25.11
C LEU A 111 13.49 -30.57 25.83
N ARG A 112 14.15 -31.73 25.80
CA ARG A 112 13.72 -32.95 26.53
C ARG A 112 14.28 -33.05 27.94
N VAL A 113 15.32 -32.28 28.26
CA VAL A 113 16.03 -32.34 29.55
C VAL A 113 15.58 -31.21 30.51
N GLY A 114 14.71 -30.31 30.06
CA GLY A 114 14.06 -29.26 30.86
C GLY A 114 12.81 -29.72 31.59
#